data_AF-A0A7K4NRU1-F1
#
_entry.id   AF-A0A7K4NRU1-F1
#
_cell.length_a   1.000
_cell.length_b   1.000
_cell.length_c   1.000
_cell.angle_alpha   90.00
_cell.angle_beta   90.00
_cell.angle_gamma   90.00
#
_symmetry.space_group_name_H-M   'P 1'
#
loop_
_entity.id
_entity.type
_entity.pdbx_description
1 polymer ?
#
loop_
_entity_poly.entity_id
_entity_poly.type
_entity_poly.pdbx_seq_one_letter_code
_entity_poly.pdbx_strand_id
1 'polypeptide(L)'
;MKLSGQIKFFIKSCVIFSILSFGFSLTGFIFTDDSSIIGSPLIVSNPSLEHIFGHVLFGMIAGAVSLSLKYVFMTGAFALLVDADHLLQFFNVEMISRFVHSFPFAIIIAVIMLYAFGKKDYRLAAISFSAIISHIAFDTWLAGQIYPGSTSGFPLLSPFTVEIFRFQGLDWLYLEILAIVIVGIIAILDRKISIKNHIEK
;
A
#
# COMPACT_ATOMS: atom_id res chain seq x y z
N MET A 1 21.36 15.95 -2.47
CA MET A 1 21.57 14.56 -2.96
C MET A 1 21.56 14.60 -4.48
N LYS A 2 22.49 13.94 -5.18
CA LYS A 2 22.47 13.88 -6.65
C LYS A 2 21.21 13.14 -7.12
N LEU A 3 20.64 13.54 -8.27
CA LEU A 3 19.44 12.93 -8.86
C LEU A 3 19.55 11.40 -8.97
N SER A 4 20.73 10.90 -9.35
CA SER A 4 21.02 9.46 -9.42
C SER A 4 20.85 8.74 -8.08
N GLY A 5 21.13 9.40 -6.95
CA GLY A 5 20.91 8.86 -5.62
C GLY A 5 19.42 8.76 -5.25
N GLN A 6 18.62 9.75 -5.67
CA GLN A 6 17.16 9.73 -5.47
C GLN A 6 16.51 8.62 -6.29
N ILE A 7 16.90 8.47 -7.56
CA ILE A 7 16.40 7.39 -8.42
C ILE A 7 16.76 6.02 -7.85
N LYS A 8 18.02 5.82 -7.42
CA LYS A 8 18.44 4.57 -6.77
C LYS A 8 17.65 4.27 -5.50
N PHE A 9 17.39 5.27 -4.67
CA PHE A 9 16.58 5.12 -3.46
C PHE A 9 15.13 4.72 -3.80
N PHE A 10 14.53 5.41 -4.77
CA PHE A 10 13.18 5.13 -5.26
C PHE A 10 13.07 3.68 -5.74
N ILE A 11 13.91 3.28 -6.70
CA ILE A 11 13.88 1.92 -7.28
C ILE A 11 14.08 0.86 -6.21
N LYS A 12 15.08 1.02 -5.33
CA LYS A 12 15.31 0.06 -4.23
C LYS A 12 14.10 -0.06 -3.32
N SER A 13 13.46 1.06 -2.99
CA SER A 13 12.28 1.06 -2.14
C SER A 13 11.12 0.33 -2.80
N CYS A 14 10.87 0.57 -4.09
CA CYS A 14 9.85 -0.14 -4.85
C CYS A 14 10.12 -1.65 -4.91
N VAL A 15 11.37 -2.06 -5.19
CA VAL A 15 11.75 -3.48 -5.24
C VAL A 15 11.52 -4.16 -3.90
N ILE A 16 11.94 -3.54 -2.79
CA ILE A 16 11.71 -4.08 -1.44
C ILE A 16 10.20 -4.21 -1.18
N PHE A 17 9.42 -3.17 -1.49
CA PHE A 17 7.97 -3.17 -1.28
C PHE A 17 7.28 -4.29 -2.06
N SER A 18 7.60 -4.45 -3.35
CA SER A 18 7.02 -5.51 -4.19
C SER A 18 7.39 -6.91 -3.73
N ILE A 19 8.65 -7.14 -3.35
CA ILE A 19 9.10 -8.44 -2.82
C ILE A 19 8.35 -8.77 -1.52
N LEU A 20 8.15 -7.79 -0.65
CA LEU A 20 7.41 -7.99 0.59
C LEU A 20 5.93 -8.26 0.35
N SER A 21 5.28 -7.53 -0.57
CA SER A 21 3.88 -7.79 -0.94
C SER A 21 3.73 -9.21 -1.51
N PHE A 22 4.47 -9.54 -2.57
CA PHE A 22 4.43 -10.87 -3.15
C PHE A 22 4.77 -11.97 -2.14
N GLY A 23 5.85 -11.79 -1.38
CA GLY A 23 6.33 -12.77 -0.40
C GLY A 23 5.39 -12.97 0.78
N PHE A 24 4.73 -11.91 1.26
CA PHE A 24 3.74 -12.02 2.33
C PHE A 24 2.50 -12.77 1.87
N SER A 25 2.07 -12.58 0.61
CA SER A 25 0.94 -13.32 0.03
C SER A 25 1.16 -14.83 -0.03
N LEU A 26 2.41 -15.32 -0.06
CA LEU A 26 2.72 -16.74 0.02
C LEU A 26 2.30 -17.38 1.35
N THR A 27 2.20 -16.59 2.44
CA THR A 27 1.73 -17.11 3.73
C THR A 27 0.24 -17.47 3.71
N GLY A 28 -0.50 -17.00 2.69
CA GLY A 28 -1.88 -17.40 2.42
C GLY A 28 -2.04 -18.89 2.13
N PHE A 29 -0.99 -19.61 1.72
CA PHE A 29 -1.04 -21.06 1.49
C PHE A 29 -1.31 -21.89 2.76
N ILE A 30 -1.27 -21.26 3.94
CA ILE A 30 -1.66 -21.90 5.20
C ILE A 30 -3.19 -22.09 5.28
N PHE A 31 -3.97 -21.29 4.53
CA PHE A 31 -5.43 -21.30 4.52
C PHE A 31 -5.99 -22.19 3.40
N THR A 32 -5.69 -23.48 3.44
CA THR A 32 -6.04 -24.42 2.34
C THR A 32 -7.54 -24.52 2.07
N ASP A 33 -8.36 -24.43 3.11
CA ASP A 33 -9.81 -24.58 3.00
C ASP A 33 -10.50 -23.33 2.41
N ASP A 34 -9.82 -22.17 2.46
CA ASP A 34 -10.32 -20.88 1.98
C ASP A 34 -9.66 -20.44 0.66
N SER A 35 -8.56 -21.09 0.27
CA SER A 35 -7.79 -20.75 -0.93
C SER A 35 -8.44 -21.30 -2.20
N SER A 36 -8.24 -20.59 -3.32
CA SER A 36 -8.76 -21.02 -4.61
C SER A 36 -7.88 -20.55 -5.76
N ILE A 37 -7.99 -21.22 -6.92
CA ILE A 37 -7.38 -20.73 -8.16
C ILE A 37 -8.24 -19.56 -8.66
N ILE A 38 -7.73 -18.34 -8.51
CA ILE A 38 -8.46 -17.11 -8.88
C ILE A 38 -8.62 -16.98 -10.40
N GLY A 39 -7.63 -17.42 -11.18
CA GLY A 39 -7.57 -17.27 -12.63
C GLY A 39 -6.46 -16.32 -13.07
N SER A 40 -6.43 -15.93 -14.35
CA SER A 40 -5.40 -15.01 -14.87
C SER A 40 -5.65 -13.58 -14.38
N PRO A 41 -4.63 -12.86 -13.85
CA PRO A 41 -4.81 -11.50 -13.35
C PRO A 41 -5.12 -10.51 -14.47
N LEU A 42 -4.74 -10.83 -15.72
CA LEU A 42 -5.06 -10.01 -16.90
C LEU A 42 -6.54 -10.06 -17.28
N ILE A 43 -7.26 -11.09 -16.82
CA ILE A 43 -8.68 -11.30 -17.13
C ILE A 43 -9.52 -10.93 -15.90
N VAL A 44 -9.17 -11.46 -14.73
CA VAL A 44 -9.96 -11.32 -13.50
C VAL A 44 -9.87 -9.91 -12.94
N SER A 45 -8.66 -9.34 -12.87
CA SER A 45 -8.47 -7.98 -12.37
C SER A 45 -8.74 -6.91 -13.44
N ASN A 46 -8.80 -7.29 -14.72
CA ASN A 46 -9.00 -6.40 -15.87
C ASN A 46 -8.24 -5.06 -15.75
N PRO A 47 -6.89 -5.10 -15.66
CA PRO A 47 -6.10 -3.92 -15.33
C PRO A 47 -6.23 -2.84 -16.40
N SER A 48 -7.02 -1.81 -16.11
CA SER A 48 -7.23 -0.66 -16.98
C SER A 48 -6.24 0.45 -16.64
N LEU A 49 -6.05 1.41 -17.56
CA LEU A 49 -5.27 2.61 -17.27
C LEU A 49 -5.86 3.39 -16.09
N GLU A 50 -7.19 3.43 -15.97
CA GLU A 50 -7.88 4.07 -14.85
C GLU A 50 -7.51 3.40 -13.52
N HIS A 51 -7.47 2.06 -13.47
CA HIS A 51 -7.08 1.32 -12.28
C HIS A 51 -5.63 1.64 -11.88
N ILE A 52 -4.71 1.54 -12.84
CA ILE A 52 -3.28 1.77 -12.60
C ILE A 52 -3.00 3.22 -12.18
N PHE A 53 -3.51 4.19 -12.93
CA PHE A 53 -3.30 5.61 -12.60
C PHE A 53 -4.06 6.03 -11.35
N GLY A 54 -5.23 5.45 -11.11
CA GLY A 54 -6.03 5.71 -9.92
C GLY A 54 -5.29 5.36 -8.64
N HIS A 55 -4.70 4.16 -8.58
CA HIS A 55 -3.82 3.76 -7.47
C HIS A 55 -2.68 4.73 -7.25
N VAL A 56 -1.97 5.10 -8.33
CA VAL A 56 -0.84 6.04 -8.25
C VAL A 56 -1.31 7.40 -7.74
N LEU A 57 -2.42 7.92 -8.24
CA LEU A 57 -2.93 9.25 -7.88
C LEU A 57 -3.45 9.29 -6.44
N PHE A 58 -4.22 8.30 -5.99
CA PHE A 58 -4.66 8.20 -4.61
C PHE A 58 -3.46 8.14 -3.66
N GLY A 59 -2.49 7.25 -3.95
CA GLY A 59 -1.27 7.21 -3.16
C GLY A 59 -0.50 8.53 -3.15
N MET A 60 -0.42 9.24 -4.29
CA MET A 60 0.19 10.57 -4.34
C MET A 60 -0.57 11.63 -3.52
N ILE A 61 -1.90 11.56 -3.47
CA ILE A 61 -2.74 12.45 -2.64
C ILE A 61 -2.41 12.25 -1.16
N ALA A 62 -2.45 10.99 -0.67
CA ALA A 62 -2.01 10.65 0.68
C ALA A 62 -0.56 11.11 0.94
N GLY A 63 0.33 10.92 -0.04
CA GLY A 63 1.73 11.31 0.04
C GLY A 63 1.99 12.81 -0.01
N ALA A 64 1.07 13.63 -0.51
CA ALA A 64 1.25 15.08 -0.74
C ALA A 64 1.65 15.83 0.54
N VAL A 65 1.05 15.42 1.66
CA VAL A 65 1.28 16.03 2.98
C VAL A 65 2.59 15.57 3.65
N SER A 66 3.39 14.73 2.99
CA SER A 66 4.74 14.33 3.45
C SER A 66 5.78 15.46 3.40
N LEU A 67 5.44 16.58 2.75
CA LEU A 67 6.31 17.74 2.52
C LEU A 67 7.59 17.40 1.71
N SER A 68 7.56 16.34 0.90
CA SER A 68 8.67 15.98 0.01
C SER A 68 8.19 15.24 -1.24
N LEU A 69 8.49 15.79 -2.42
CA LEU A 69 8.15 15.15 -3.71
C LEU A 69 8.64 13.71 -3.82
N LYS A 70 9.79 13.38 -3.22
CA LYS A 70 10.33 12.02 -3.17
C LYS A 70 9.30 11.06 -2.56
N TYR A 71 8.74 11.42 -1.41
CA TYR A 71 7.76 10.60 -0.71
C TYR A 71 6.39 10.64 -1.40
N VAL A 72 6.01 11.73 -2.06
CA VAL A 72 4.79 11.80 -2.91
C VAL A 72 4.80 10.70 -3.97
N PHE A 73 5.84 10.69 -4.82
CA PHE A 73 5.96 9.70 -5.89
C PHE A 73 6.13 8.28 -5.35
N MET A 74 6.82 8.10 -4.23
CA MET A 74 6.95 6.78 -3.60
C MET A 74 5.63 6.26 -3.06
N THR A 75 4.79 7.11 -2.46
CA THR A 75 3.49 6.68 -1.93
C THR A 75 2.58 6.24 -3.07
N GLY A 76 2.55 6.98 -4.18
CA GLY A 76 1.84 6.57 -5.40
C GLY A 76 2.36 5.26 -5.97
N ALA A 77 3.68 5.10 -6.06
CA ALA A 77 4.27 3.85 -6.51
C ALA A 77 3.92 2.68 -5.57
N PHE A 78 4.01 2.86 -4.27
CA PHE A 78 3.66 1.82 -3.29
C PHE A 78 2.19 1.43 -3.36
N ALA A 79 1.28 2.39 -3.53
CA ALA A 79 -0.14 2.11 -3.67
C ALA A 79 -0.39 1.17 -4.86
N LEU A 80 0.24 1.42 -6.01
CA LEU A 80 0.19 0.49 -7.14
C LEU A 80 0.85 -0.87 -6.83
N LEU A 81 2.00 -0.87 -6.13
CA LEU A 81 2.79 -2.07 -5.88
C LEU A 81 2.22 -2.97 -4.77
N VAL A 82 1.14 -2.56 -4.09
CA VAL A 82 0.37 -3.46 -3.23
C VAL A 82 -0.11 -4.67 -4.04
N ASP A 83 -0.58 -4.45 -5.28
CA ASP A 83 -1.05 -5.50 -6.22
C ASP A 83 0.03 -6.46 -6.73
N ALA A 84 1.26 -6.35 -6.24
CA ALA A 84 2.29 -7.36 -6.53
C ALA A 84 1.89 -8.75 -6.01
N ASP A 85 0.94 -8.87 -5.08
CA ASP A 85 0.35 -10.15 -4.64
C ASP A 85 -0.39 -10.87 -5.78
N HIS A 86 -1.01 -10.13 -6.70
CA HIS A 86 -1.67 -10.70 -7.88
C HIS A 86 -0.71 -11.41 -8.84
N LEU A 87 0.60 -11.16 -8.76
CA LEU A 87 1.58 -11.91 -9.57
C LEU A 87 1.57 -13.41 -9.27
N LEU A 88 1.10 -13.82 -8.08
CA LEU A 88 0.94 -15.25 -7.75
C LEU A 88 -0.04 -15.97 -8.69
N GLN A 89 -1.03 -15.24 -9.22
CA GLN A 89 -2.02 -15.80 -10.13
C GLN A 89 -1.40 -16.36 -11.43
N PHE A 90 -0.27 -15.81 -11.89
CA PHE A 90 0.44 -16.33 -13.06
C PHE A 90 0.99 -17.75 -12.89
N PHE A 91 1.17 -18.21 -11.65
CA PHE A 91 1.64 -19.56 -11.35
C PHE A 91 0.52 -20.59 -11.28
N ASN A 92 -0.75 -20.17 -11.43
CA ASN A 92 -1.92 -21.04 -11.35
C ASN A 92 -1.96 -21.88 -10.06
N VAL A 93 -1.68 -21.22 -8.94
CA VAL A 93 -1.70 -21.80 -7.59
C VAL A 93 -2.94 -21.37 -6.82
N GLU A 94 -3.37 -22.16 -5.85
CA GLU A 94 -4.41 -21.76 -4.90
C GLU A 94 -3.89 -20.64 -4.01
N MET A 95 -4.66 -19.56 -3.89
CA MET A 95 -4.29 -18.41 -3.07
C MET A 95 -5.53 -17.71 -2.51
N ILE A 96 -5.31 -16.82 -1.56
CA ILE A 96 -6.34 -15.92 -1.03
C ILE A 96 -6.25 -14.59 -1.80
N SER A 97 -7.37 -14.11 -2.31
CA SER A 97 -7.41 -12.83 -3.03
C SER A 97 -7.11 -11.66 -2.10
N ARG A 98 -6.31 -10.70 -2.58
CA ARG A 98 -5.98 -9.45 -1.86
C ARG A 98 -5.33 -9.68 -0.49
N PHE A 99 -4.55 -10.74 -0.34
CA PHE A 99 -4.06 -11.16 0.98
C PHE A 99 -3.23 -10.09 1.70
N VAL A 100 -2.51 -9.25 0.94
CA VAL A 100 -1.68 -8.15 1.48
C VAL A 100 -2.47 -6.87 1.79
N HIS A 101 -3.75 -6.83 1.48
CA HIS A 101 -4.61 -5.68 1.75
C HIS A 101 -5.06 -5.70 3.22
N SER A 102 -4.10 -5.86 4.13
CA SER A 102 -4.34 -6.15 5.54
C SER A 102 -3.56 -5.23 6.46
N PHE A 103 -4.11 -4.95 7.65
CA PHE A 103 -3.45 -4.14 8.67
C PHE A 103 -2.16 -4.79 9.20
N PRO A 104 -2.11 -6.11 9.47
CA PRO A 104 -0.86 -6.74 9.89
C PRO A 104 0.25 -6.58 8.85
N PHE A 105 -0.05 -6.75 7.56
CA PHE A 105 0.92 -6.50 6.50
C PHE A 105 1.36 -5.03 6.48
N ALA A 106 0.42 -4.08 6.58
CA ALA A 106 0.73 -2.66 6.62
C ALA A 106 1.69 -2.30 7.76
N ILE A 107 1.52 -2.88 8.94
CA ILE A 107 2.44 -2.70 10.08
C ILE A 107 3.81 -3.29 9.77
N ILE A 108 3.86 -4.53 9.27
CA ILE A 108 5.11 -5.23 8.96
C ILE A 108 5.92 -4.45 7.93
N ILE A 109 5.31 -4.04 6.82
CA ILE A 109 6.01 -3.30 5.77
C ILE A 109 6.47 -1.94 6.28
N ALA A 110 5.68 -1.24 7.09
CA ALA A 110 6.10 0.01 7.70
C ALA A 110 7.34 -0.16 8.58
N VAL A 111 7.38 -1.21 9.41
CA VAL A 111 8.54 -1.52 10.27
C VAL A 111 9.77 -1.87 9.42
N ILE A 112 9.63 -2.70 8.38
CA ILE A 112 10.76 -3.04 7.52
C ILE A 112 11.28 -1.80 6.80
N MET A 113 10.38 -1.00 6.23
CA MET A 113 10.71 0.21 5.47
C MET A 113 11.29 1.31 6.37
N LEU A 114 10.97 1.34 7.66
CA LEU A 114 11.61 2.20 8.66
C LEU A 114 13.12 1.97 8.74
N TYR A 115 13.59 0.72 8.57
CA TYR A 115 14.98 0.31 8.79
C TYR A 115 15.74 -0.10 7.53
N ALA A 116 15.06 -0.28 6.40
CA ALA A 116 15.61 -0.83 5.15
C ALA A 116 16.89 -0.14 4.64
N PHE A 117 17.10 1.14 5.01
CA PHE A 117 18.25 1.93 4.56
C PHE A 117 19.21 2.33 5.69
N GLY A 118 19.22 1.58 6.80
CA GLY A 118 20.17 1.74 7.90
C GLY A 118 19.96 2.99 8.77
N LYS A 119 18.86 3.71 8.56
CA LYS A 119 18.43 4.87 9.34
C LYS A 119 16.93 4.78 9.56
N LYS A 120 16.46 5.26 10.72
CA LYS A 120 15.03 5.38 11.03
C LYS A 120 14.39 6.46 10.16
N ASP A 121 13.84 6.06 9.02
CA ASP A 121 13.08 6.95 8.13
C ASP A 121 11.58 6.82 8.45
N TYR A 122 11.11 7.63 9.41
CA TYR A 122 9.72 7.60 9.85
C TYR A 122 8.75 7.97 8.74
N ARG A 123 9.15 8.88 7.84
CA ARG A 123 8.32 9.26 6.68
C ARG A 123 8.15 8.08 5.75
N LEU A 124 9.24 7.36 5.45
CA LEU A 124 9.19 6.15 4.63
C LEU A 124 8.25 5.10 5.23
N ALA A 125 8.34 4.85 6.54
CA ALA A 125 7.44 3.93 7.23
C ALA A 125 5.96 4.37 7.11
N ALA A 126 5.69 5.66 7.35
CA ALA A 126 4.34 6.20 7.31
C ALA A 126 3.71 6.13 5.92
N ILE A 127 4.48 6.45 4.87
CA ILE A 127 3.96 6.35 3.50
C ILE A 127 3.78 4.90 3.04
N SER A 128 4.63 3.97 3.48
CA SER A 128 4.46 2.55 3.16
C SER A 128 3.20 1.97 3.80
N PHE A 129 2.90 2.35 5.05
CA PHE A 129 1.65 2.00 5.71
C PHE A 129 0.43 2.60 4.98
N SER A 130 0.49 3.92 4.75
CA SER A 130 -0.65 4.68 4.23
C SER A 130 -0.95 4.37 2.76
N ALA A 131 0.04 3.91 1.99
CA ALA A 131 -0.15 3.43 0.63
C ALA A 131 -1.13 2.26 0.54
N ILE A 132 -1.14 1.35 1.52
CA ILE A 132 -2.09 0.21 1.55
C ILE A 132 -3.50 0.70 1.86
N ILE A 133 -3.66 1.65 2.79
CA ILE A 133 -4.97 2.25 3.08
C ILE A 133 -5.51 3.00 1.86
N SER A 134 -4.66 3.80 1.21
CA SER A 134 -5.02 4.58 0.03
C SER A 134 -5.35 3.68 -1.17
N HIS A 135 -4.64 2.56 -1.31
CA HIS A 135 -4.98 1.51 -2.27
C HIS A 135 -6.39 0.93 -2.02
N ILE A 136 -6.68 0.50 -0.78
CA ILE A 136 -8.00 -0.04 -0.40
C ILE A 136 -9.10 1.01 -0.62
N ALA A 137 -8.81 2.28 -0.33
CA ALA A 137 -9.71 3.40 -0.60
C ALA A 137 -10.01 3.49 -2.10
N PHE A 138 -8.99 3.46 -2.96
CA PHE A 138 -9.18 3.50 -4.41
C PHE A 138 -10.02 2.32 -4.91
N ASP A 139 -9.69 1.09 -4.52
CA ASP A 139 -10.43 -0.11 -4.92
C ASP A 139 -11.90 -0.07 -4.46
N THR A 140 -12.18 0.55 -3.32
CA THR A 140 -13.55 0.77 -2.82
C THR A 140 -14.28 1.85 -3.63
N TRP A 141 -13.60 2.96 -3.93
CA TRP A 141 -14.14 4.04 -4.74
C TRP A 141 -14.48 3.57 -6.16
N LEU A 142 -13.52 2.92 -6.82
CA LEU A 142 -13.65 2.46 -8.21
C LEU A 142 -14.78 1.44 -8.35
N ALA A 143 -14.90 0.48 -7.44
CA ALA A 143 -16.02 -0.47 -7.44
C ALA A 143 -17.38 0.24 -7.38
N GLY A 144 -17.51 1.26 -6.53
CA GLY A 144 -18.72 2.07 -6.44
C GLY A 144 -19.02 2.92 -7.68
N GLN A 145 -17.99 3.32 -8.45
CA GLN A 145 -18.17 4.02 -9.73
C GLN A 145 -18.61 3.08 -10.85
N ILE A 146 -18.00 1.91 -10.95
CA ILE A 146 -18.29 0.93 -12.02
C ILE A 146 -19.64 0.25 -11.75
N TYR A 147 -19.91 -0.10 -10.50
CA TYR A 147 -21.12 -0.80 -10.08
C TYR A 147 -21.77 -0.06 -8.90
N PRO A 148 -22.68 0.90 -9.16
CA PRO A 148 -23.36 1.65 -8.10
C PRO A 148 -24.05 0.73 -7.09
N GLY A 149 -23.76 0.92 -5.80
CA GLY A 149 -24.28 0.08 -4.71
C GLY A 149 -23.52 -1.22 -4.46
N SER A 150 -22.41 -1.47 -5.17
CA SER A 150 -21.53 -2.61 -4.91
C SER A 150 -20.66 -2.42 -3.67
N THR A 151 -20.05 -3.53 -3.23
CA THR A 151 -19.12 -3.58 -2.10
C THR A 151 -17.76 -4.10 -2.55
N SER A 152 -16.67 -3.56 -1.99
CA SER A 152 -15.32 -4.12 -2.12
C SER A 152 -14.93 -4.89 -0.86
N GLY A 153 -14.47 -6.13 -1.02
CA GLY A 153 -14.06 -7.02 0.07
C GLY A 153 -12.55 -7.13 0.23
N PHE A 154 -12.06 -7.16 1.48
CA PHE A 154 -10.64 -7.29 1.82
C PHE A 154 -10.43 -8.15 3.09
N PRO A 155 -9.41 -9.04 3.11
CA PRO A 155 -9.04 -9.80 4.31
C PRO A 155 -8.18 -8.94 5.27
N LEU A 156 -8.80 -7.94 5.92
CA LEU A 156 -8.07 -6.90 6.67
C LEU A 156 -7.19 -7.42 7.81
N LEU A 157 -7.46 -8.63 8.31
CA LEU A 157 -6.76 -9.26 9.43
C LEU A 157 -5.84 -10.41 8.99
N SER A 158 -5.57 -10.56 7.69
CA SER A 158 -4.56 -11.51 7.20
C SER A 158 -3.20 -11.19 7.84
N PRO A 159 -2.44 -12.20 8.32
CA PRO A 159 -2.61 -13.62 8.06
C PRO A 159 -3.22 -14.35 9.27
N PHE A 160 -3.89 -13.64 10.18
CA PHE A 160 -4.49 -14.24 11.38
C PHE A 160 -5.86 -14.87 11.07
N THR A 161 -6.62 -14.22 10.18
CA THR A 161 -7.87 -14.72 9.61
C THR A 161 -8.01 -14.18 8.19
N VAL A 162 -8.76 -14.89 7.36
CA VAL A 162 -9.09 -14.52 5.98
C VAL A 162 -10.53 -14.03 5.83
N GLU A 163 -11.20 -13.72 6.96
CA GLU A 163 -12.53 -13.12 6.98
C GLU A 163 -12.56 -11.81 6.17
N ILE A 164 -13.57 -11.70 5.30
CA ILE A 164 -13.70 -10.59 4.37
C ILE A 164 -14.50 -9.46 4.99
N PHE A 165 -13.83 -8.33 5.18
CA PHE A 165 -14.46 -7.06 5.54
C PHE A 165 -14.89 -6.34 4.27
N ARG A 166 -16.11 -5.83 4.26
CA ARG A 166 -16.70 -5.16 3.08
C ARG A 166 -16.82 -3.66 3.31
N PHE A 167 -16.42 -2.88 2.32
CA PHE A 167 -16.58 -1.43 2.26
C PHE A 167 -17.46 -1.04 1.08
N GLN A 168 -18.17 0.08 1.21
CA GLN A 168 -19.08 0.62 0.20
C GLN A 168 -19.32 2.13 0.36
N GLY A 169 -20.00 2.74 -0.61
CA GLY A 169 -20.48 4.12 -0.48
C GLY A 169 -19.35 5.12 -0.23
N LEU A 170 -19.35 5.79 0.92
CA LEU A 170 -18.35 6.80 1.30
C LEU A 170 -17.17 6.24 2.13
N ASP A 171 -17.11 4.94 2.37
CA ASP A 171 -16.05 4.31 3.17
C ASP A 171 -14.64 4.63 2.64
N TRP A 172 -14.49 4.68 1.30
CA TRP A 172 -13.24 5.06 0.66
C TRP A 172 -12.73 6.44 1.10
N LEU A 173 -13.64 7.41 1.33
CA LEU A 173 -13.27 8.76 1.70
C LEU A 173 -12.69 8.79 3.11
N TYR A 174 -13.28 8.04 4.04
CA TYR A 174 -12.76 7.92 5.41
C TYR A 174 -11.41 7.22 5.43
N LEU A 175 -11.21 6.19 4.61
CA LEU A 175 -9.93 5.51 4.45
C LEU A 175 -8.85 6.45 3.89
N GLU A 176 -9.15 7.20 2.83
CA GLU A 176 -8.20 8.14 2.22
C GLU A 176 -7.85 9.29 3.19
N ILE A 177 -8.83 9.83 3.91
CA ILE A 177 -8.59 10.83 4.97
C ILE A 177 -7.67 10.25 6.05
N LEU A 178 -7.88 9.00 6.47
CA LEU A 178 -7.02 8.34 7.45
C LEU A 178 -5.57 8.23 6.94
N ALA A 179 -5.37 7.82 5.68
CA ALA A 179 -4.05 7.75 5.06
C ALA A 179 -3.36 9.13 5.06
N ILE A 180 -4.06 10.19 4.66
CA ILE A 180 -3.56 11.57 4.67
C ILE A 180 -3.17 12.00 6.09
N VAL A 181 -4.03 11.76 7.08
CA VAL A 181 -3.79 12.16 8.48
C VAL A 181 -2.53 11.49 9.04
N ILE A 182 -2.33 10.20 8.78
CA ILE A 182 -1.14 9.45 9.25
C ILE A 182 0.13 10.05 8.65
N VAL A 183 0.18 10.26 7.33
CA VAL A 183 1.34 10.87 6.66
C VAL A 183 1.58 12.29 7.19
N GLY A 184 0.52 13.09 7.37
CA GLY A 184 0.61 14.46 7.86
C GLY A 184 1.17 14.56 9.27
N ILE A 185 0.69 13.73 10.21
CA ILE A 185 1.19 13.69 11.59
C ILE A 185 2.70 13.39 11.59
N ILE A 186 3.11 12.35 10.87
CA ILE A 186 4.53 11.96 10.83
C ILE A 186 5.38 13.02 10.15
N ALA A 187 4.89 13.67 9.09
CA ALA A 187 5.60 14.75 8.42
C ALA A 187 5.88 15.94 9.36
N ILE A 188 4.90 16.30 10.19
CA ILE A 188 5.01 17.35 11.22
C ILE A 188 5.99 16.94 12.31
N LEU A 189 5.88 15.72 12.84
CA LEU A 189 6.77 15.22 13.90
C LEU A 189 8.23 15.15 13.42
N ASP A 190 8.46 14.62 12.22
CA ASP A 190 9.80 14.56 11.61
C ASP A 190 10.41 15.96 11.44
N ARG A 191 9.60 16.94 11.00
CA ARG A 191 10.03 18.34 10.90
C ARG A 191 10.39 18.93 12.27
N LYS A 192 9.58 18.68 13.30
CA LYS A 192 9.85 19.15 14.67
C LYS A 192 11.16 18.56 15.22
N ILE A 193 11.39 17.25 15.04
CA ILE A 193 12.62 16.57 15.45
C ILE A 193 13.83 17.16 14.70
N SER A 194 13.69 17.38 13.39
CA SER A 194 14.77 17.96 12.59
C SER A 194 15.14 19.38 13.03
N ILE A 195 14.17 20.22 13.40
CA ILE A 195 14.42 21.58 13.91
C ILE A 195 15.13 21.50 15.26
N LYS A 196 14.64 20.67 16.19
CA LYS A 196 15.25 20.50 17.52
C LYS A 196 16.73 20.10 17.42
N ASN A 197 17.03 19.09 16.61
CA ASN A 197 18.39 18.60 16.40
C ASN A 197 19.33 19.62 15.73
N HIS A 198 18.78 20.66 15.10
CA HIS A 198 19.58 21.74 14.51
C HIS A 198 19.90 22.84 15.53
N ILE A 199 19.00 23.09 16.49
CA ILE A 199 19.20 24.08 17.56
C ILE A 199 20.18 23.56 18.63
N GLU A 200 20.19 22.25 18.89
CA GLU A 200 21.05 21.61 19.90
C GLU A 200 22.50 21.34 19.40
N LYS A 201 22.84 21.74 18.17
CA LYS A 201 24.18 21.62 17.57
C LYS A 201 24.89 22.96 17.52
#